data_AF-A0A2G9UTB0-F1
#
_entry.id   AF-A0A2G9UTB0-F1
#
_cell.length_a   1.000
_cell.length_b   1.000
_cell.length_c   1.000
_cell.angle_alpha   90.00
_cell.angle_beta   90.00
_cell.angle_gamma   90.00
#
_symmetry.space_group_name_H-M   'P 1'
#
loop_
_entity.id
_entity.type
_entity.pdbx_description
1 polymer ?
#
loop_
_entity_poly.entity_id
_entity_poly.type
_entity_poly.pdbx_seq_one_letter_code
_entity_poly.pdbx_strand_id
1 'polypeptide(L)'
;MRQDALVLQMVSFMNGIWLSEHLDLRMITFRCMPVGYRKGMAELVLDCATLCEIQKEFGVTGVFKEDILMNWLMKHNTTEFMYKQALDNFTRSCAGWCVATYVLGIGDRHNDNILVTTAGHVFHIDFGKYMGDWQTAGGFRRDRVPFVFTDEMYHVINGGNQQKESYQTFIDYCCQAFNYLRRNYTILANPLKMMACSDIAGMNVESLNFVEKNLMLELSETDAVIQFTQLINLYKVEVIRESEIVSSYVYRSFNEFNELYIKLRRRFPTVAFPPLSSGTRMRSNVREVAQRRMVDIESFLRYLFTLSPEICHCDLVYTFFHLILRDSNIHSYIGTEESVNESHRSQCEVYLKIQYNGNKQHSQLSIFVGHVKHLALLTTGQAPDAYVKSYIRPDPQNLTKKKTQVVKASQNPTFNREMYYDIAGGENVLSTRVLEVSVWNSGGLMDNNKLYLLYIPLQKLRNRPEDRKGNRVLEGWFAFDKNV
;
A
#
# COMPACT_ATOMS: atom_id res chain seq x y z
N MET A 1 -21.21 -1.61 4.31
CA MET A 1 -22.16 -2.55 3.67
C MET A 1 -22.97 -1.95 2.52
N ARG A 2 -23.53 -0.73 2.56
CA ARG A 2 -24.12 -0.12 1.33
C ARG A 2 -23.09 0.02 0.20
N GLN A 3 -21.88 0.46 0.56
CA GLN A 3 -20.72 0.56 -0.36
C GLN A 3 -20.34 -0.81 -0.92
N ASP A 4 -20.18 -1.81 -0.05
CA ASP A 4 -19.87 -3.19 -0.44
C ASP A 4 -20.92 -3.78 -1.38
N ALA A 5 -22.21 -3.60 -1.07
CA ALA A 5 -23.30 -4.08 -1.91
C ALA A 5 -23.29 -3.42 -3.30
N LEU A 6 -23.01 -2.11 -3.38
CA LEU A 6 -22.85 -1.41 -4.65
C LEU A 6 -21.68 -1.98 -5.46
N VAL A 7 -20.51 -2.14 -4.83
CA VAL A 7 -19.32 -2.66 -5.52
C VAL A 7 -19.54 -4.10 -6.00
N LEU A 8 -20.09 -4.97 -5.16
CA LEU A 8 -20.41 -6.35 -5.53
C LEU A 8 -21.45 -6.44 -6.65
N GLN A 9 -22.45 -5.55 -6.62
CA GLN A 9 -23.41 -5.44 -7.71
C GLN A 9 -22.73 -5.02 -9.02
N MET A 10 -21.79 -4.07 -8.97
CA MET A 10 -21.04 -3.68 -10.17
C MET A 10 -20.15 -4.80 -10.70
N VAL A 11 -19.47 -5.53 -9.82
CA VAL A 11 -18.68 -6.71 -10.20
C VAL A 11 -19.58 -7.79 -10.80
N SER A 12 -20.81 -7.97 -10.29
CA SER A 12 -21.79 -8.88 -10.88
C SER A 12 -22.20 -8.47 -12.29
N PHE A 13 -22.37 -7.17 -12.57
CA PHE A 13 -22.61 -6.69 -13.93
C PHE A 13 -21.42 -6.91 -14.85
N MET A 14 -20.19 -6.66 -14.36
CA MET A 14 -18.96 -6.96 -15.11
C MET A 14 -18.86 -8.45 -15.47
N ASN A 15 -19.14 -9.34 -14.51
CA ASN A 15 -19.16 -10.77 -14.75
C ASN A 15 -20.23 -11.17 -15.79
N GLY A 16 -21.43 -10.57 -15.73
CA GLY A 16 -22.47 -10.77 -16.73
C GLY A 16 -22.04 -10.36 -18.14
N ILE A 17 -21.33 -9.24 -18.28
CA ILE A 17 -20.75 -8.79 -19.56
C ILE A 17 -19.75 -9.83 -20.07
N TRP A 18 -18.78 -10.23 -19.23
CA TRP A 18 -17.75 -11.20 -19.65
C TRP A 18 -18.34 -12.55 -20.06
N LEU A 19 -19.32 -13.07 -19.30
CA LEU A 19 -20.01 -14.32 -19.65
C LEU A 19 -20.79 -14.21 -20.96
N SER A 20 -21.39 -13.06 -21.25
CA SER A 20 -22.11 -12.83 -22.52
C SER A 20 -21.19 -12.85 -23.75
N GLU A 21 -19.90 -12.54 -23.56
CA GLU A 21 -18.85 -12.60 -24.58
C GLU A 21 -18.06 -13.92 -24.53
N HIS A 22 -18.59 -14.93 -23.83
CA HIS A 22 -17.96 -16.26 -23.64
C HIS A 22 -16.62 -16.24 -22.88
N LEU A 23 -16.33 -15.17 -22.14
CA LEU A 23 -15.17 -15.06 -21.27
C LEU A 23 -15.55 -15.38 -19.82
N ASP A 24 -15.44 -16.66 -19.44
CA ASP A 24 -15.60 -17.06 -18.04
C ASP A 24 -14.30 -16.79 -17.26
N LEU A 25 -14.32 -15.71 -16.46
CA LEU A 25 -13.24 -15.33 -15.55
C LEU A 25 -13.36 -15.98 -14.16
N ARG A 26 -14.30 -16.92 -13.95
CA ARG A 26 -14.40 -17.68 -12.69
C ARG A 26 -14.56 -16.79 -11.44
N MET A 27 -15.26 -15.66 -11.62
CA MET A 27 -15.49 -14.66 -10.56
C MET A 27 -16.40 -15.22 -9.48
N ILE A 28 -16.00 -15.02 -8.21
CA ILE A 28 -16.90 -15.19 -7.07
C ILE A 28 -17.58 -13.86 -6.77
N THR A 29 -18.90 -13.82 -6.91
CA THR A 29 -19.75 -12.75 -6.40
C THR A 29 -20.59 -13.29 -5.25
N PHE A 30 -20.41 -12.73 -4.06
CA PHE A 30 -21.14 -13.13 -2.86
C PHE A 30 -22.17 -12.05 -2.48
N ARG A 31 -23.23 -12.46 -1.79
CA ARG A 31 -24.30 -11.54 -1.40
C ARG A 31 -23.86 -10.64 -0.23
N CYS A 32 -24.12 -9.35 -0.37
CA CYS A 32 -23.97 -8.37 0.69
C CYS A 32 -25.25 -7.55 0.79
N MET A 33 -25.93 -7.63 1.93
CA MET A 33 -27.25 -7.01 2.13
C MET A 33 -27.19 -6.01 3.29
N PRO A 34 -27.33 -4.70 3.03
CA PRO A 34 -27.56 -3.73 4.09
C PRO A 34 -28.99 -3.91 4.64
N VAL A 35 -29.13 -4.15 5.95
CA VAL A 35 -30.42 -4.39 6.61
C VAL A 35 -30.84 -3.26 7.56
N GLY A 36 -29.96 -2.28 7.80
CA GLY A 36 -30.25 -1.12 8.63
C GLY A 36 -29.07 -0.17 8.78
N TYR A 37 -29.23 0.85 9.61
CA TYR A 37 -28.14 1.81 9.89
C TYR A 37 -26.95 1.09 10.51
N ARG A 38 -25.81 1.10 9.82
CA ARG A 38 -24.57 0.39 10.19
C ARG A 38 -24.80 -1.11 10.49
N LYS A 39 -25.80 -1.72 9.87
CA LYS A 39 -26.13 -3.16 9.99
C LYS A 39 -26.27 -3.77 8.61
N GLY A 40 -25.76 -4.98 8.44
CA GLY A 40 -25.89 -5.74 7.21
C GLY A 40 -25.42 -7.18 7.41
N MET A 41 -25.57 -7.97 6.37
CA MET A 41 -25.17 -9.37 6.32
C MET A 41 -24.34 -9.60 5.07
N ALA A 42 -23.29 -10.39 5.17
CA ALA A 42 -22.51 -10.86 4.04
C ALA A 42 -22.57 -12.39 4.01
N GLU A 43 -22.69 -12.93 2.81
CA GLU A 43 -22.61 -14.37 2.55
C GLU A 43 -21.20 -14.87 2.84
N LEU A 44 -21.12 -15.95 3.62
CA LEU A 44 -19.86 -16.61 3.91
C LEU A 44 -19.48 -17.48 2.72
N VAL A 45 -18.33 -17.19 2.11
CA VAL A 45 -17.69 -18.09 1.16
C VAL A 45 -16.92 -19.15 1.95
N LEU A 46 -17.19 -20.42 1.68
CA LEU A 46 -16.54 -21.54 2.37
C LEU A 46 -15.21 -21.89 1.72
N ASP A 47 -14.39 -22.66 2.45
CA ASP A 47 -13.13 -23.22 1.96
C ASP A 47 -12.19 -22.17 1.34
N CYS A 48 -12.07 -21.02 2.00
CA CYS A 48 -11.18 -19.95 1.58
C CYS A 48 -10.33 -19.44 2.73
N ALA A 49 -9.18 -18.86 2.39
CA ALA A 49 -8.31 -18.16 3.31
C ALA A 49 -7.86 -16.84 2.68
N THR A 50 -7.63 -15.83 3.52
CA THR A 50 -6.95 -14.60 3.10
C THR A 50 -5.51 -14.93 2.72
N LEU A 51 -4.92 -14.15 1.79
CA LEU A 51 -3.49 -14.30 1.48
C LEU A 51 -2.62 -14.16 2.75
N CYS A 52 -3.04 -13.32 3.69
CA CYS A 52 -2.34 -13.17 4.97
C CYS A 52 -2.40 -14.45 5.83
N GLU A 53 -3.54 -15.13 5.90
CA GLU A 53 -3.66 -16.41 6.62
C GLU A 53 -2.80 -17.49 5.97
N ILE A 54 -2.81 -17.57 4.63
CA ILE A 54 -1.98 -18.52 3.87
C ILE A 54 -0.49 -18.29 4.15
N GLN A 55 -0.03 -17.03 4.16
CA GLN A 55 1.35 -16.67 4.48
C GLN A 55 1.74 -17.09 5.91
N LYS A 56 0.85 -16.91 6.88
CA LYS A 56 1.08 -17.26 8.29
C LYS A 56 1.20 -18.76 8.53
N GLU A 57 0.54 -19.59 7.72
CA GLU A 57 0.56 -21.06 7.85
C GLU A 57 1.98 -21.66 7.67
N PHE A 58 2.88 -20.96 6.99
CA PHE A 58 4.26 -21.41 6.72
C PHE A 58 5.32 -20.73 7.62
N GLY A 59 4.90 -20.10 8.73
CA GLY A 59 5.77 -19.52 9.76
C GLY A 59 6.32 -18.12 9.44
N VAL A 60 7.10 -17.55 10.38
CA VAL A 60 7.62 -16.16 10.32
C VAL A 60 8.52 -15.91 9.10
N THR A 61 9.21 -16.94 8.59
CA THR A 61 10.02 -16.88 7.36
C THR A 61 9.21 -17.05 6.08
N GLY A 62 7.91 -17.34 6.18
CA GLY A 62 7.06 -17.61 5.04
C GLY A 62 6.95 -16.41 4.09
N VAL A 63 6.87 -15.21 4.65
CA VAL A 63 6.75 -13.93 3.92
C VAL A 63 7.80 -13.74 2.79
N PHE A 64 8.92 -14.45 2.83
CA PHE A 64 10.00 -14.38 1.84
C PHE A 64 9.99 -15.48 0.76
N LYS A 65 9.05 -16.43 0.81
CA LYS A 65 8.99 -17.56 -0.13
C LYS A 65 7.88 -17.34 -1.16
N GLU A 66 8.27 -17.00 -2.39
CA GLU A 66 7.37 -16.84 -3.55
C GLU A 66 6.53 -18.11 -3.81
N ASP A 67 6.98 -19.28 -3.33
CA ASP A 67 6.31 -20.57 -3.47
C ASP A 67 5.11 -20.79 -2.54
N ILE A 68 4.84 -19.95 -1.54
CA ILE A 68 3.85 -20.30 -0.49
C ILE A 68 2.45 -20.47 -1.02
N LEU A 69 1.97 -19.50 -1.78
CA LEU A 69 0.61 -19.57 -2.32
C LEU A 69 0.48 -20.77 -3.27
N MET A 70 1.54 -21.06 -4.02
CA MET A 70 1.63 -22.23 -4.88
C MET A 70 1.59 -23.53 -4.05
N ASN A 71 2.37 -23.61 -2.97
CA ASN A 71 2.40 -24.76 -2.06
C ASN A 71 1.06 -24.99 -1.36
N TRP A 72 0.38 -23.92 -0.97
CA TRP A 72 -0.97 -23.98 -0.40
C TRP A 72 -1.97 -24.55 -1.40
N LEU A 73 -1.95 -24.07 -2.65
CA LEU A 73 -2.78 -24.63 -3.72
C LEU A 73 -2.46 -26.11 -3.97
N MET A 74 -1.19 -26.50 -4.03
CA MET A 74 -0.78 -27.91 -4.19
C MET A 74 -1.22 -28.78 -3.01
N LYS A 75 -1.16 -28.24 -1.77
CA LYS A 75 -1.60 -28.94 -0.56
C LYS A 75 -3.10 -29.29 -0.62
N HIS A 76 -3.92 -28.38 -1.12
CA HIS A 76 -5.36 -28.57 -1.23
C HIS A 76 -5.80 -29.28 -2.52
N ASN A 77 -4.91 -29.42 -3.51
CA ASN A 77 -5.18 -30.03 -4.81
C ASN A 77 -4.16 -31.14 -5.09
N THR A 78 -4.40 -32.32 -4.51
CA THR A 78 -3.41 -33.40 -4.43
C THR A 78 -3.13 -34.12 -5.76
N THR A 79 -4.03 -33.97 -6.74
CA THR A 79 -3.83 -34.56 -8.08
C THR A 79 -3.42 -33.50 -9.08
N GLU A 80 -2.63 -33.88 -10.08
CA GLU A 80 -2.20 -32.96 -11.15
C GLU A 80 -3.40 -32.31 -11.86
N PHE A 81 -4.48 -33.07 -12.07
CA PHE A 81 -5.71 -32.57 -12.68
C PHE A 81 -6.38 -31.48 -11.81
N MET A 82 -6.56 -31.74 -10.51
CA MET A 82 -7.14 -30.77 -9.58
C MET A 82 -6.28 -29.51 -9.49
N TYR A 83 -4.94 -29.68 -9.42
CA TYR A 83 -4.03 -28.54 -9.34
C TYR A 83 -4.06 -27.69 -10.61
N LYS A 84 -4.11 -28.31 -11.80
CA LYS A 84 -4.29 -27.60 -13.07
C LYS A 84 -5.62 -26.83 -13.11
N GLN A 85 -6.70 -27.41 -12.61
CA GLN A 85 -7.99 -26.74 -12.52
C GLN A 85 -7.95 -25.55 -11.55
N ALA A 86 -7.32 -25.72 -10.39
CA ALA A 86 -7.14 -24.65 -9.40
C ALA A 86 -6.28 -23.50 -9.97
N LEU A 87 -5.23 -23.83 -10.73
CA LEU A 87 -4.40 -22.83 -11.40
C LEU A 87 -5.16 -22.07 -12.51
N ASP A 88 -6.01 -22.75 -13.28
CA ASP A 88 -6.91 -22.12 -14.27
C ASP A 88 -7.90 -21.16 -13.58
N ASN A 89 -8.55 -21.63 -12.51
CA ASN A 89 -9.44 -20.81 -11.68
C ASN A 89 -8.71 -19.58 -11.12
N PHE A 90 -7.51 -19.77 -10.59
CA PHE A 90 -6.69 -18.69 -10.04
C PHE A 90 -6.35 -17.65 -11.09
N THR A 91 -5.84 -18.10 -12.24
CA THR A 91 -5.42 -17.21 -13.33
C THR A 91 -6.58 -16.37 -13.86
N ARG A 92 -7.75 -17.01 -14.07
CA ARG A 92 -8.96 -16.35 -14.59
C ARG A 92 -9.57 -15.36 -13.61
N SER A 93 -9.73 -15.78 -12.36
CA SER A 93 -10.35 -14.95 -11.31
C SER A 93 -9.45 -13.80 -10.88
N CYS A 94 -8.13 -14.04 -10.82
CA CYS A 94 -7.15 -12.98 -10.62
C CYS A 94 -7.23 -11.94 -11.75
N ALA A 95 -7.29 -12.37 -13.02
CA ALA A 95 -7.41 -11.46 -14.17
C ALA A 95 -8.70 -10.60 -14.08
N GLY A 96 -9.83 -11.22 -13.76
CA GLY A 96 -11.10 -10.52 -13.60
C GLY A 96 -11.07 -9.49 -12.46
N TRP A 97 -10.50 -9.83 -11.30
CA TRP A 97 -10.36 -8.89 -10.19
C TRP A 97 -9.33 -7.79 -10.44
N CYS A 98 -8.24 -8.05 -11.18
CA CYS A 98 -7.31 -7.00 -11.62
C CYS A 98 -8.03 -5.94 -12.47
N VAL A 99 -8.86 -6.38 -13.42
CA VAL A 99 -9.64 -5.45 -14.27
C VAL A 99 -10.73 -4.75 -13.47
N ALA A 100 -11.49 -5.47 -12.63
CA ALA A 100 -12.59 -4.90 -11.85
C ALA A 100 -12.10 -3.85 -10.84
N THR A 101 -11.04 -4.16 -10.08
CA THR A 101 -10.48 -3.22 -9.09
C THR A 101 -9.90 -1.98 -9.75
N TYR A 102 -9.32 -2.10 -10.94
CA TYR A 102 -8.87 -0.97 -11.74
C TYR A 102 -10.02 -0.09 -12.22
N VAL A 103 -11.00 -0.67 -12.91
CA VAL A 103 -12.10 0.09 -13.49
C VAL A 103 -12.90 0.81 -12.40
N LEU A 104 -13.16 0.13 -11.28
CA LEU A 104 -13.90 0.71 -10.16
C LEU A 104 -13.03 1.54 -9.20
N GLY A 105 -11.70 1.52 -9.35
CA GLY A 105 -10.77 2.20 -8.46
C GLY A 105 -10.91 1.76 -7.01
N ILE A 106 -10.98 0.45 -6.76
CA ILE A 106 -11.11 -0.11 -5.42
C ILE A 106 -9.76 0.04 -4.69
N GLY A 107 -9.78 0.81 -3.60
CA GLY A 107 -8.62 1.14 -2.77
C GLY A 107 -8.36 0.18 -1.63
N ASP A 108 -7.35 0.48 -0.82
CA ASP A 108 -7.05 -0.25 0.43
C ASP A 108 -6.92 -1.77 0.25
N ARG A 109 -6.28 -2.18 -0.86
CA ARG A 109 -6.09 -3.59 -1.20
C ARG A 109 -4.79 -4.08 -0.57
N HIS A 110 -4.92 -4.93 0.44
CA HIS A 110 -3.82 -5.64 1.12
C HIS A 110 -4.17 -7.13 1.26
N ASN A 111 -3.20 -7.95 1.70
CA ASN A 111 -3.32 -9.41 1.73
C ASN A 111 -4.44 -9.95 2.64
N ASP A 112 -4.99 -9.15 3.57
CA ASP A 112 -6.17 -9.55 4.36
C ASP A 112 -7.50 -9.33 3.61
N ASN A 113 -7.49 -8.49 2.57
CA ASN A 113 -8.69 -8.16 1.78
C ASN A 113 -8.78 -8.95 0.47
N ILE A 114 -7.84 -9.86 0.24
CA ILE A 114 -7.78 -10.76 -0.92
C ILE A 114 -7.80 -12.18 -0.40
N LEU A 115 -8.78 -12.95 -0.85
CA LEU A 115 -9.01 -14.33 -0.43
C LEU A 115 -8.83 -15.26 -1.63
N VAL A 116 -8.42 -16.49 -1.32
CA VAL A 116 -8.27 -17.58 -2.27
C VAL A 116 -9.03 -18.79 -1.73
N THR A 117 -9.90 -19.37 -2.55
CA THR A 117 -10.56 -20.64 -2.23
C THR A 117 -9.61 -21.82 -2.45
N THR A 118 -9.84 -22.95 -1.79
CA THR A 118 -9.08 -24.20 -2.01
C THR A 118 -9.17 -24.68 -3.46
N ALA A 119 -10.27 -24.36 -4.15
CA ALA A 119 -10.47 -24.60 -5.58
C ALA A 119 -9.74 -23.57 -6.49
N GLY A 120 -8.98 -22.64 -5.92
CA GLY A 120 -8.12 -21.69 -6.64
C GLY A 120 -8.77 -20.36 -7.02
N HIS A 121 -10.04 -20.11 -6.75
CA HIS A 121 -10.67 -18.83 -7.08
C HIS A 121 -10.17 -17.69 -6.18
N VAL A 122 -9.72 -16.59 -6.78
CA VAL A 122 -9.36 -15.34 -6.13
C VAL A 122 -10.58 -14.43 -6.04
N PHE A 123 -10.79 -13.82 -4.87
CA PHE A 123 -11.80 -12.77 -4.71
C PHE A 123 -11.45 -11.75 -3.65
N HIS A 124 -12.04 -10.56 -3.77
CA HIS A 124 -11.76 -9.43 -2.89
C HIS A 124 -12.93 -9.20 -1.93
N ILE A 125 -12.64 -8.67 -0.73
CA ILE A 125 -13.64 -8.29 0.29
C ILE A 125 -13.35 -6.90 0.86
N ASP A 126 -14.26 -6.33 1.65
CA ASP A 126 -14.13 -5.03 2.30
C ASP A 126 -13.90 -3.88 1.31
N PHE A 127 -14.98 -3.29 0.79
CA PHE A 127 -14.92 -2.30 -0.29
C PHE A 127 -15.12 -0.86 0.21
N GLY A 128 -14.59 -0.53 1.40
CA GLY A 128 -14.81 0.76 2.05
C GLY A 128 -14.25 1.99 1.30
N LYS A 129 -13.34 1.81 0.34
CA LYS A 129 -12.76 2.88 -0.49
C LYS A 129 -12.83 2.51 -1.98
N TYR A 130 -13.48 3.34 -2.79
CA TYR A 130 -13.71 3.06 -4.21
C TYR A 130 -13.94 4.34 -5.03
N MET A 131 -13.87 4.23 -6.36
CA MET A 131 -14.22 5.25 -7.36
C MET A 131 -13.66 6.66 -7.10
N GLY A 132 -12.40 6.75 -6.66
CA GLY A 132 -11.72 8.04 -6.52
C GLY A 132 -11.80 8.69 -5.14
N ASP A 133 -12.39 8.03 -4.14
CA ASP A 133 -12.39 8.46 -2.73
C ASP A 133 -11.00 8.28 -2.07
N TRP A 134 -9.99 8.93 -2.65
CA TRP A 134 -8.59 8.80 -2.29
C TRP A 134 -8.19 9.77 -1.19
N GLN A 135 -7.47 9.28 -0.18
CA GLN A 135 -6.77 10.15 0.75
C GLN A 135 -5.56 10.80 0.06
N THR A 136 -5.45 12.12 0.17
CA THR A 136 -4.30 12.89 -0.32
C THR A 136 -3.40 13.27 0.86
N ALA A 137 -2.08 13.11 0.70
CA ALA A 137 -1.09 13.61 1.65
C ALA A 137 -0.08 14.48 0.91
N GLY A 138 0.07 15.74 1.33
CA GLY A 138 1.03 16.68 0.73
C GLY A 138 0.83 16.93 -0.78
N GLY A 139 -0.39 16.78 -1.31
CA GLY A 139 -0.68 16.91 -2.75
C GLY A 139 -0.39 15.66 -3.59
N PHE A 140 0.10 14.58 -2.97
CA PHE A 140 0.32 13.29 -3.61
C PHE A 140 -0.84 12.32 -3.24
N ARG A 141 -1.44 11.68 -4.25
CA ARG A 141 -2.40 10.57 -4.06
C ARG A 141 -1.71 9.44 -3.28
N ARG A 142 -2.27 8.97 -2.15
CA ARG A 142 -1.67 7.87 -1.36
C ARG A 142 -1.98 6.48 -1.94
N ASP A 143 -3.16 6.32 -2.55
CA ASP A 143 -3.54 5.13 -3.32
C ASP A 143 -3.38 5.43 -4.81
N ARG A 144 -2.35 4.85 -5.44
CA ARG A 144 -2.01 5.08 -6.85
C ARG A 144 -1.96 3.80 -7.68
N VAL A 145 -2.13 2.66 -7.03
CA VAL A 145 -2.00 1.38 -7.72
C VAL A 145 -3.27 1.16 -8.53
N PRO A 146 -3.18 0.93 -9.84
CA PRO A 146 -4.36 0.64 -10.65
C PRO A 146 -5.08 -0.62 -10.15
N PHE A 147 -4.36 -1.64 -9.66
CA PHE A 147 -4.90 -2.83 -9.00
C PHE A 147 -3.76 -3.58 -8.27
N VAL A 148 -4.08 -4.46 -7.32
CA VAL A 148 -3.05 -5.27 -6.62
C VAL A 148 -2.77 -6.56 -7.39
N PHE A 149 -1.50 -6.75 -7.75
CA PHE A 149 -0.96 -7.95 -8.36
C PHE A 149 0.42 -8.20 -7.75
N THR A 150 0.54 -9.23 -6.90
CA THR A 150 1.74 -9.48 -6.08
C THR A 150 2.69 -10.44 -6.77
N ASP A 151 3.96 -10.46 -6.36
CA ASP A 151 4.97 -11.42 -6.84
C ASP A 151 4.53 -12.87 -6.61
N GLU A 152 3.80 -13.17 -5.52
CA GLU A 152 3.23 -14.50 -5.27
C GLU A 152 2.16 -14.90 -6.29
N MET A 153 1.28 -13.96 -6.67
CA MET A 153 0.28 -14.20 -7.74
C MET A 153 0.98 -14.44 -9.08
N TYR A 154 2.00 -13.65 -9.39
CA TYR A 154 2.83 -13.86 -10.58
C TYR A 154 3.49 -15.24 -10.56
N HIS A 155 4.07 -15.62 -9.43
CA HIS A 155 4.76 -16.89 -9.27
C HIS A 155 3.82 -18.09 -9.47
N VAL A 156 2.60 -18.03 -8.92
CA VAL A 156 1.54 -19.03 -9.14
C VAL A 156 1.19 -19.12 -10.63
N ILE A 157 0.86 -17.99 -11.26
CA ILE A 157 0.44 -17.94 -12.67
C ILE A 157 1.55 -18.44 -13.61
N ASN A 158 2.80 -18.14 -13.29
CA ASN A 158 3.96 -18.52 -14.10
C ASN A 158 4.49 -19.94 -13.78
N GLY A 159 3.81 -20.68 -12.90
CA GLY A 159 4.18 -22.04 -12.49
C GLY A 159 5.59 -22.13 -11.91
N GLY A 160 6.01 -21.14 -11.11
CA GLY A 160 7.34 -21.08 -10.51
C GLY A 160 8.49 -20.81 -11.47
N ASN A 161 8.31 -19.80 -12.34
CA ASN A 161 9.27 -19.37 -13.37
C ASN A 161 9.55 -20.38 -14.50
N GLN A 162 8.73 -21.43 -14.62
CA GLN A 162 8.90 -22.50 -15.60
C GLN A 162 8.01 -22.35 -16.85
N GLN A 163 6.95 -21.53 -16.82
CA GLN A 163 5.93 -21.48 -17.88
C GLN A 163 5.59 -20.07 -18.36
N LYS A 164 6.47 -19.47 -19.18
CA LYS A 164 6.31 -18.11 -19.75
C LYS A 164 5.01 -17.91 -20.55
N GLU A 165 4.42 -18.96 -21.12
CA GLU A 165 3.16 -18.88 -21.87
C GLU A 165 1.95 -18.60 -20.96
N SER A 166 1.96 -19.12 -19.73
CA SER A 166 0.86 -18.98 -18.77
C SER A 166 0.64 -17.53 -18.33
N TYR A 167 1.72 -16.76 -18.17
CA TYR A 167 1.62 -15.32 -17.90
C TYR A 167 1.08 -14.53 -19.09
N GLN A 168 1.39 -14.93 -20.32
CA GLN A 168 0.82 -14.28 -21.50
C GLN A 168 -0.70 -14.52 -21.56
N THR A 169 -1.15 -15.73 -21.26
CA THR A 169 -2.58 -16.05 -21.17
C THR A 169 -3.30 -15.19 -20.12
N PHE A 170 -2.68 -14.95 -18.96
CA PHE A 170 -3.20 -14.01 -17.96
C PHE A 170 -3.37 -12.60 -18.53
N ILE A 171 -2.35 -12.06 -19.21
CA ILE A 171 -2.42 -10.74 -19.85
C ILE A 171 -3.55 -10.71 -20.88
N ASP A 172 -3.69 -11.76 -21.68
CA ASP A 172 -4.73 -11.86 -22.71
C ASP A 172 -6.13 -11.85 -22.08
N TYR A 173 -6.34 -12.52 -20.95
CA TYR A 173 -7.60 -12.45 -20.20
C TYR A 173 -7.88 -11.04 -19.70
N CYS A 174 -6.90 -10.37 -19.09
CA CYS A 174 -7.07 -9.01 -18.60
C CYS A 174 -7.42 -8.03 -19.74
N CYS A 175 -6.77 -8.17 -20.90
CA CYS A 175 -6.99 -7.30 -22.06
C CYS A 175 -8.36 -7.52 -22.71
N GLN A 176 -8.77 -8.78 -22.88
CA GLN A 176 -10.10 -9.14 -23.37
C GLN A 176 -11.19 -8.62 -22.42
N ALA A 177 -11.05 -8.92 -21.13
CA ALA A 177 -11.98 -8.47 -20.10
C ALA A 177 -12.14 -6.95 -20.09
N PHE A 178 -11.03 -6.20 -20.18
CA PHE A 178 -11.06 -4.74 -20.22
C PHE A 178 -11.79 -4.20 -21.46
N ASN A 179 -11.52 -4.74 -22.64
CA ASN A 179 -12.22 -4.32 -23.87
C ASN A 179 -13.70 -4.68 -23.87
N TYR A 180 -14.10 -5.84 -23.34
CA TYR A 180 -15.51 -6.20 -23.22
C TYR A 180 -16.27 -5.26 -22.29
N LEU A 181 -15.66 -4.82 -21.18
CA LEU A 181 -16.25 -3.78 -20.34
C LEU A 181 -16.37 -2.44 -21.07
N ARG A 182 -15.37 -2.06 -21.87
CA ARG A 182 -15.41 -0.81 -22.65
C ARG A 182 -16.53 -0.81 -23.69
N ARG A 183 -16.71 -1.90 -24.44
CA ARG A 183 -17.79 -2.04 -25.43
C ARG A 183 -19.17 -1.92 -24.79
N ASN A 184 -19.31 -2.49 -23.59
CA ASN A 184 -20.58 -2.60 -22.88
C ASN A 184 -20.69 -1.63 -21.70
N TYR A 185 -19.92 -0.53 -21.68
CA TYR A 185 -19.78 0.31 -20.50
C TYR A 185 -21.10 0.96 -20.04
N THR A 186 -22.07 1.11 -20.94
CA THR A 186 -23.39 1.66 -20.63
C THR A 186 -24.14 0.82 -19.59
N ILE A 187 -23.91 -0.50 -19.57
CA ILE A 187 -24.44 -1.42 -18.55
C ILE A 187 -23.88 -1.09 -17.16
N LEU A 188 -22.66 -0.55 -17.09
CA LEU A 188 -22.05 -0.09 -15.83
C LEU A 188 -22.44 1.35 -15.49
N ALA A 189 -22.41 2.24 -16.49
CA ALA A 189 -22.63 3.67 -16.31
C ALA A 189 -24.07 4.00 -15.87
N ASN A 190 -25.08 3.32 -16.42
CA ASN A 190 -26.48 3.63 -16.10
C ASN A 190 -26.83 3.33 -14.62
N PRO A 191 -26.49 2.17 -14.05
CA PRO A 191 -26.61 1.94 -12.61
C PRO A 191 -25.84 2.97 -11.78
N LEU A 192 -24.60 3.28 -12.12
CA LEU A 192 -23.80 4.27 -11.39
C LEU A 192 -24.43 5.67 -11.44
N LYS A 193 -25.00 6.09 -12.57
CA LYS A 193 -25.75 7.35 -12.68
C LYS A 193 -26.93 7.40 -11.72
N MET A 194 -27.70 6.31 -11.62
CA MET A 194 -28.82 6.23 -10.68
C MET A 194 -28.34 6.26 -9.22
N MET A 195 -27.22 5.58 -8.92
CA MET A 195 -26.66 5.50 -7.59
C MET A 195 -25.96 6.79 -7.13
N ALA A 196 -25.64 7.72 -8.03
CA ALA A 196 -25.08 9.02 -7.68
C ALA A 196 -26.00 9.85 -6.74
N CYS A 197 -27.32 9.57 -6.76
CA CYS A 197 -28.31 10.23 -5.91
C CYS A 197 -28.68 9.42 -4.64
N SER A 198 -27.93 8.37 -4.29
CA SER A 198 -28.33 7.38 -3.26
C SER A 198 -27.83 7.68 -1.83
N ASP A 199 -27.15 8.82 -1.63
CA ASP A 199 -26.47 9.18 -0.37
C ASP A 199 -25.56 8.06 0.18
N ILE A 200 -24.99 7.25 -0.72
CA ILE A 200 -23.92 6.32 -0.37
C ILE A 200 -22.61 7.13 -0.33
N ALA A 201 -21.92 7.07 0.81
CA ALA A 201 -20.65 7.78 0.99
C ALA A 201 -19.64 7.38 -0.10
N GLY A 202 -19.01 8.38 -0.73
CA GLY A 202 -18.06 8.18 -1.83
C GLY A 202 -18.69 7.98 -3.21
N MET A 203 -20.02 7.87 -3.33
CA MET A 203 -20.73 7.77 -4.60
C MET A 203 -21.34 9.11 -5.02
N ASN A 204 -20.86 9.67 -6.12
CA ASN A 204 -21.34 10.93 -6.72
C ASN A 204 -21.07 10.95 -8.23
N VAL A 205 -21.27 12.10 -8.88
CA VAL A 205 -21.03 12.27 -10.33
C VAL A 205 -19.55 12.14 -10.65
N GLU A 206 -18.67 12.59 -9.76
CA GLU A 206 -17.22 12.46 -9.91
C GLU A 206 -16.77 10.99 -9.88
N SER A 207 -17.44 10.14 -9.10
CA SER A 207 -17.23 8.69 -9.08
C SER A 207 -17.51 8.06 -10.44
N LEU A 208 -18.58 8.47 -11.11
CA LEU A 208 -18.89 8.02 -12.46
C LEU A 208 -17.82 8.49 -13.46
N ASN A 209 -17.47 9.78 -13.42
CA ASN A 209 -16.43 10.35 -14.30
C ASN A 209 -15.09 9.64 -14.11
N PHE A 210 -14.80 9.18 -12.88
CA PHE A 210 -13.62 8.38 -12.59
C PHE A 210 -13.65 7.03 -13.30
N VAL A 211 -14.77 6.30 -13.23
CA VAL A 211 -14.93 5.00 -13.93
C VAL A 211 -14.84 5.17 -15.44
N GLU A 212 -15.51 6.18 -16.01
CA GLU A 212 -15.46 6.49 -17.45
C GLU A 212 -14.02 6.80 -17.90
N LYS A 213 -13.28 7.57 -17.09
CA LYS A 213 -11.87 7.87 -17.35
C LYS A 213 -10.99 6.62 -17.30
N ASN A 214 -11.18 5.75 -16.31
CA ASN A 214 -10.37 4.52 -16.20
C ASN A 214 -10.64 3.54 -17.34
N LEU A 215 -11.85 3.58 -17.91
CA LEU A 215 -12.19 2.81 -19.11
C LEU A 215 -11.52 3.36 -20.38
N MET A 216 -10.97 4.58 -20.39
CA MET A 216 -10.27 5.22 -21.52
C MET A 216 -11.11 5.22 -22.83
N LEU A 217 -12.41 5.50 -22.72
CA LEU A 217 -13.40 5.33 -23.80
C LEU A 217 -13.05 6.09 -25.10
N GLU A 218 -12.21 7.12 -25.02
CA GLU A 218 -11.72 7.90 -26.15
C GLU A 218 -10.68 7.17 -27.02
N LEU A 219 -10.05 6.11 -26.51
CA LEU A 219 -9.01 5.36 -27.22
C LEU A 219 -9.60 4.28 -28.11
N SER A 220 -8.84 3.83 -29.11
CA SER A 220 -9.14 2.56 -29.81
C SER A 220 -8.94 1.37 -28.86
N GLU A 221 -9.56 0.23 -29.15
CA GLU A 221 -9.37 -1.00 -28.37
C GLU A 221 -7.90 -1.41 -28.25
N THR A 222 -7.15 -1.23 -29.34
CA THR A 222 -5.72 -1.53 -29.39
C THR A 222 -4.92 -0.57 -28.50
N ASP A 223 -5.16 0.73 -28.61
CA ASP A 223 -4.43 1.73 -27.80
C ASP A 223 -4.77 1.60 -26.32
N ALA A 224 -6.02 1.28 -26.01
CA ALA A 224 -6.49 1.01 -24.66
C ALA A 224 -5.79 -0.19 -24.03
N VAL A 225 -5.69 -1.31 -24.75
CA VAL A 225 -4.96 -2.50 -24.31
C VAL A 225 -3.48 -2.19 -24.12
N ILE A 226 -2.85 -1.40 -25.00
CA ILE A 226 -1.45 -0.98 -24.83
C ILE A 226 -1.29 -0.19 -23.54
N GLN A 227 -2.15 0.79 -23.27
CA GLN A 227 -2.09 1.58 -22.05
C GLN A 227 -2.36 0.73 -20.81
N PHE A 228 -3.38 -0.12 -20.85
CA PHE A 228 -3.74 -0.99 -19.75
C PHE A 228 -2.63 -2.01 -19.43
N THR A 229 -2.01 -2.62 -20.45
CA THR A 229 -0.89 -3.58 -20.26
C THR A 229 0.35 -2.92 -19.64
N GLN A 230 0.58 -1.62 -19.89
CA GLN A 230 1.64 -0.86 -19.23
C GLN A 230 1.38 -0.66 -17.73
N LEU A 231 0.11 -0.75 -17.28
CA LEU A 231 -0.24 -0.74 -15.86
C LEU A 231 0.07 -2.08 -15.18
N ILE A 232 0.04 -3.19 -15.95
CA ILE A 232 0.37 -4.53 -15.46
C ILE A 232 1.89 -4.73 -15.36
N ASN A 233 2.64 -4.19 -16.32
CA ASN A 233 4.11 -4.33 -16.37
C ASN A 233 4.81 -3.32 -15.46
N LEU A 234 5.03 -3.70 -14.21
CA LEU A 234 5.86 -2.97 -13.25
C LEU A 234 7.32 -3.44 -13.31
N TYR A 235 8.25 -2.51 -13.14
CA TYR A 235 9.67 -2.80 -12.96
C TYR A 235 9.97 -2.96 -11.47
N LYS A 236 10.52 -4.12 -11.09
CA LYS A 236 11.06 -4.39 -9.75
C LYS A 236 12.44 -3.73 -9.65
N VAL A 237 12.60 -2.82 -8.69
CA VAL A 237 13.85 -2.11 -8.42
C VAL A 237 14.31 -2.44 -7.02
N GLU A 238 15.52 -2.95 -6.90
CA GLU A 238 16.20 -3.12 -5.63
C GLU A 238 16.72 -1.77 -5.13
N VAL A 239 16.38 -1.43 -3.89
CA VAL A 239 16.77 -0.21 -3.19
C VAL A 239 17.59 -0.58 -1.98
N ILE A 240 18.88 -0.28 -2.06
CA ILE A 240 19.83 -0.43 -0.97
C ILE A 240 20.01 0.94 -0.33
N ARG A 241 19.68 1.06 0.96
CA ARG A 241 19.92 2.29 1.73
C ARG A 241 21.17 2.08 2.57
N GLU A 242 22.04 3.09 2.64
CA GLU A 242 23.32 3.00 3.39
C GLU A 242 23.15 2.63 4.88
N SER A 243 21.96 2.86 5.44
CA SER A 243 21.60 2.59 6.83
C SER A 243 20.83 1.27 7.04
N GLU A 244 20.55 0.51 5.99
CA GLU A 244 19.75 -0.73 6.06
C GLU A 244 20.60 -1.93 5.61
N ILE A 245 20.53 -3.03 6.38
CA ILE A 245 21.29 -4.27 6.10
C ILE A 245 20.60 -5.10 5.01
N VAL A 246 19.28 -4.94 4.86
CA VAL A 246 18.44 -5.70 3.94
C VAL A 246 18.00 -4.77 2.81
N SER A 247 18.20 -5.19 1.57
CA SER A 247 17.67 -4.47 0.42
C SER A 247 16.14 -4.51 0.40
N SER A 248 15.53 -3.40 0.03
CA SER A 248 14.07 -3.31 -0.13
C SER A 248 13.73 -3.26 -1.61
N TYR A 249 12.57 -3.77 -2.02
CA TYR A 249 12.15 -3.74 -3.42
C TYR A 249 11.02 -2.73 -3.61
N VAL A 250 11.13 -1.89 -4.64
CA VAL A 250 10.03 -1.03 -5.08
C VAL A 250 9.60 -1.40 -6.50
N TYR A 251 8.30 -1.33 -6.75
CA TYR A 251 7.72 -1.68 -8.05
C TYR A 251 7.22 -0.42 -8.73
N ARG A 252 7.70 -0.08 -9.92
CA ARG A 252 7.36 1.20 -10.60
C ARG A 252 7.06 0.96 -12.07
N SER A 253 6.02 1.57 -12.59
CA SER A 253 5.71 1.53 -14.03
C SER A 253 6.64 2.45 -14.81
N PHE A 254 6.77 2.22 -16.12
CA PHE A 254 7.55 3.12 -17.00
C PHE A 254 7.06 4.57 -16.95
N ASN A 255 5.75 4.78 -16.83
CA ASN A 255 5.16 6.11 -16.75
C ASN A 255 5.57 6.84 -15.47
N GLU A 256 5.73 6.13 -14.36
CA GLU A 256 6.24 6.70 -13.12
C GLU A 256 7.71 7.11 -13.26
N PHE A 257 8.56 6.30 -13.92
CA PHE A 257 9.93 6.72 -14.25
C PHE A 257 9.96 7.95 -15.16
N ASN A 258 9.08 8.00 -16.16
CA ASN A 258 8.97 9.16 -17.02
C ASN A 258 8.49 10.42 -16.26
N GLU A 259 7.57 10.27 -15.30
CA GLU A 259 7.15 11.36 -14.42
C GLU A 259 8.32 11.88 -13.57
N LEU A 260 9.10 10.98 -12.97
CA LEU A 260 10.32 11.34 -12.22
C LEU A 260 11.32 12.07 -13.12
N TYR A 261 11.59 11.53 -14.31
CA TYR A 261 12.50 12.13 -15.30
C TYR A 261 12.07 13.56 -15.68
N ILE A 262 10.80 13.77 -16.01
CA ILE A 262 10.26 15.09 -16.36
C ILE A 262 10.39 16.07 -15.18
N LYS A 263 10.08 15.63 -13.95
CA LYS A 263 10.18 16.46 -12.76
C LYS A 263 11.63 16.84 -12.43
N LEU A 264 12.56 15.90 -12.54
CA LEU A 264 13.99 16.16 -12.33
C LEU A 264 14.54 17.13 -13.38
N ARG A 265 14.18 16.97 -14.66
CA ARG A 265 14.56 17.93 -15.71
C ARG A 265 14.03 19.34 -15.49
N ARG A 266 12.81 19.47 -14.95
CA ARG A 266 12.24 20.77 -14.61
C ARG A 266 12.94 21.40 -13.40
N ARG A 267 13.31 20.59 -12.40
CA ARG A 267 13.95 21.07 -11.17
C ARG A 267 15.42 21.41 -11.37
N PHE A 268 16.12 20.65 -12.20
CA PHE A 268 17.55 20.75 -12.48
C PHE A 268 17.79 20.90 -13.99
N PRO A 269 17.43 22.06 -14.59
CA PRO A 269 17.46 22.25 -16.05
C PRO A 269 18.88 22.24 -16.65
N THR A 270 19.91 22.44 -15.82
CA THR A 270 21.32 22.41 -16.21
C THR A 270 21.90 21.00 -16.34
N VAL A 271 21.16 19.98 -15.88
CA VAL A 271 21.61 18.58 -15.89
C VAL A 271 21.02 17.85 -17.09
N ALA A 272 21.90 17.27 -17.90
CA ALA A 272 21.51 16.49 -19.07
C ALA A 272 21.25 15.02 -18.70
N PHE A 273 20.05 14.74 -18.18
CA PHE A 273 19.63 13.36 -17.87
C PHE A 273 19.49 12.49 -19.14
N PRO A 274 19.95 11.21 -19.11
CA PRO A 274 19.74 10.26 -20.20
C PRO A 274 18.26 10.18 -20.57
N PRO A 275 17.91 10.26 -21.87
CA PRO A 275 16.52 10.25 -22.28
C PRO A 275 15.89 8.88 -22.02
N LEU A 276 14.70 8.89 -21.42
CA LEU A 276 13.82 7.73 -21.44
C LEU A 276 13.09 7.71 -22.79
N SER A 277 12.98 6.54 -23.42
CA SER A 277 12.29 6.42 -24.70
C SER A 277 10.85 6.97 -24.62
N SER A 278 10.54 7.99 -25.43
CA SER A 278 9.15 8.43 -25.58
C SER A 278 8.41 7.42 -26.44
N GLY A 279 7.22 6.98 -25.99
CA GLY A 279 6.48 5.86 -26.56
C GLY A 279 6.53 5.76 -28.08
N THR A 280 7.05 4.65 -28.59
CA THR A 280 6.95 4.29 -29.99
C THR A 280 5.47 4.07 -30.32
N ARG A 281 4.90 4.88 -31.24
CA ARG A 281 3.55 4.71 -31.81
C ARG A 281 3.42 3.48 -32.74
N MET A 282 4.32 2.51 -32.64
CA MET A 282 4.45 1.43 -33.61
C MET A 282 4.66 0.06 -32.94
N ARG A 283 3.63 -0.78 -33.07
CA ARG A 283 3.52 -2.26 -33.27
C ARG A 283 4.52 -3.26 -32.65
N SER A 284 5.61 -2.88 -32.00
CA SER A 284 6.58 -3.87 -31.52
C SER A 284 6.14 -4.51 -30.20
N ASN A 285 6.30 -5.84 -30.12
CA ASN A 285 6.02 -6.72 -28.99
C ASN A 285 6.17 -6.02 -27.63
N VAL A 286 5.09 -6.01 -26.83
CA VAL A 286 5.06 -5.35 -25.50
C VAL A 286 6.25 -5.75 -24.63
N ARG A 287 6.71 -7.01 -24.77
CA ARG A 287 7.90 -7.55 -24.10
C ARG A 287 9.22 -6.94 -24.58
N GLU A 288 9.41 -6.80 -25.90
CA GLU A 288 10.60 -6.14 -26.45
C GLU A 288 10.63 -4.66 -26.07
N VAL A 289 9.46 -4.01 -26.06
CA VAL A 289 9.34 -2.62 -25.58
C VAL A 289 9.69 -2.53 -24.10
N ALA A 290 9.19 -3.45 -23.26
CA ALA A 290 9.51 -3.49 -21.84
C ALA A 290 11.01 -3.74 -21.59
N GLN A 291 11.65 -4.63 -22.36
CA GLN A 291 13.09 -4.90 -22.32
C GLN A 291 13.92 -3.69 -22.76
N ARG A 292 13.57 -3.04 -23.88
CA ARG A 292 14.24 -1.80 -24.32
C ARG A 292 14.14 -0.71 -23.25
N ARG A 293 12.93 -0.51 -22.70
CA ARG A 293 12.68 0.43 -21.61
C ARG A 293 13.45 0.07 -20.32
N MET A 294 13.69 -1.21 -20.05
CA MET A 294 14.52 -1.64 -18.91
C MET A 294 15.94 -1.11 -19.04
N VAL A 295 16.53 -1.19 -20.25
CA VAL A 295 17.87 -0.66 -20.55
C VAL A 295 17.90 0.87 -20.39
N ASP A 296 16.85 1.56 -20.84
CA ASP A 296 16.73 3.02 -20.67
C ASP A 296 16.63 3.40 -19.18
N ILE A 297 15.79 2.69 -18.42
CA ILE A 297 15.63 2.89 -16.97
C ILE A 297 16.95 2.64 -16.25
N GLU A 298 17.64 1.54 -16.54
CA GLU A 298 18.92 1.20 -15.91
C GLU A 298 19.98 2.28 -16.19
N SER A 299 20.05 2.76 -17.43
CA SER A 299 20.96 3.84 -17.83
C SER A 299 20.64 5.16 -17.11
N PHE A 300 19.36 5.51 -17.03
CA PHE A 300 18.87 6.69 -16.32
C PHE A 300 19.18 6.63 -14.82
N LEU A 301 18.90 5.50 -14.16
CA LEU A 301 19.12 5.32 -12.73
C LEU A 301 20.61 5.31 -12.38
N ARG A 302 21.45 4.60 -13.15
CA ARG A 302 22.90 4.62 -12.95
C ARG A 302 23.45 6.04 -13.02
N TYR A 303 23.05 6.82 -14.01
CA TYR A 303 23.48 8.21 -14.13
C TYR A 303 22.94 9.09 -13.00
N LEU A 304 21.66 8.94 -12.63
CA LEU A 304 21.05 9.72 -11.55
C LEU A 304 21.82 9.61 -10.23
N PHE A 305 22.29 8.41 -9.90
CA PHE A 305 23.02 8.15 -8.66
C PHE A 305 24.54 8.42 -8.75
N THR A 306 25.08 8.83 -9.90
CA THR A 306 26.44 9.41 -9.99
C THR A 306 26.46 10.93 -9.87
N LEU A 307 25.30 11.58 -9.86
CA LEU A 307 25.18 13.03 -9.69
C LEU A 307 25.40 13.46 -8.24
N SER A 308 25.49 14.77 -8.02
CA SER A 308 25.76 15.35 -6.71
C SER A 308 24.67 15.00 -5.67
N PRO A 309 25.01 14.98 -4.37
CA PRO A 309 24.07 14.67 -3.29
C PRO A 309 22.79 15.50 -3.32
N GLU A 310 22.85 16.76 -3.75
CA GLU A 310 21.71 17.67 -3.85
C GLU A 310 20.68 17.21 -4.89
N ILE A 311 21.09 16.40 -5.87
CA ILE A 311 20.23 15.86 -6.93
C ILE A 311 19.81 14.43 -6.60
N CYS A 312 20.76 13.54 -6.31
CA CYS A 312 20.48 12.13 -6.10
C CYS A 312 19.76 11.83 -4.76
N HIS A 313 19.87 12.73 -3.77
CA HIS A 313 19.13 12.63 -2.50
C HIS A 313 18.00 13.66 -2.36
N CYS A 314 17.56 14.28 -3.45
CA CYS A 314 16.44 15.22 -3.38
C CYS A 314 15.11 14.51 -3.07
N ASP A 315 14.14 15.25 -2.54
CA ASP A 315 12.84 14.73 -2.13
C ASP A 315 12.09 13.96 -3.23
N LEU A 316 12.29 14.33 -4.50
CA LEU A 316 11.67 13.63 -5.63
C LEU A 316 12.20 12.20 -5.77
N VAL A 317 13.52 12.02 -5.65
CA VAL A 317 14.17 10.72 -5.73
C VAL A 317 13.80 9.89 -4.50
N TYR A 318 13.88 10.50 -3.31
CA TYR A 318 13.51 9.81 -2.07
C TYR A 318 12.05 9.36 -2.08
N THR A 319 11.11 10.24 -2.47
CA THR A 319 9.68 9.91 -2.56
C THR A 319 9.42 8.80 -3.56
N PHE A 320 10.13 8.80 -4.69
CA PHE A 320 9.97 7.78 -5.72
C PHE A 320 10.42 6.40 -5.25
N PHE A 321 11.54 6.31 -4.53
CA PHE A 321 12.09 5.06 -3.98
C PHE A 321 11.62 4.73 -2.56
N HIS A 322 10.67 5.49 -2.03
CA HIS A 322 10.03 5.16 -0.76
C HIS A 322 9.02 4.03 -0.96
N LEU A 323 8.99 3.08 -0.02
CA LEU A 323 8.01 2.01 -0.02
C LEU A 323 6.59 2.59 0.03
N ILE A 324 5.74 2.14 -0.89
CA ILE A 324 4.29 2.36 -0.86
C ILE A 324 3.57 1.02 -0.62
N LEU A 325 2.25 1.03 -0.49
CA LEU A 325 1.47 -0.18 -0.13
C LEU A 325 1.76 -1.40 -1.02
N ARG A 326 1.97 -1.21 -2.34
CA ARG A 326 2.37 -2.32 -3.24
C ARG A 326 3.80 -2.83 -3.05
N ASP A 327 4.68 -2.02 -2.47
CA ASP A 327 6.07 -2.40 -2.17
C ASP A 327 6.17 -3.13 -0.83
N SER A 328 5.07 -3.20 -0.08
CA SER A 328 5.05 -3.56 1.34
C SER A 328 5.01 -5.07 1.63
N ASN A 329 5.37 -5.93 0.68
CA ASN A 329 5.40 -7.37 0.93
C ASN A 329 6.55 -7.85 1.82
N ILE A 330 7.40 -6.99 2.42
CA ILE A 330 8.64 -7.47 3.08
C ILE A 330 9.05 -6.81 4.42
N HIS A 331 8.43 -5.72 4.91
CA HIS A 331 8.94 -5.04 6.13
C HIS A 331 8.09 -5.08 7.41
N SER A 332 7.04 -5.90 7.49
CA SER A 332 6.30 -6.09 8.75
C SER A 332 6.93 -7.09 9.74
N TYR A 333 8.00 -7.82 9.40
CA TYR A 333 8.43 -8.95 10.26
C TYR A 333 9.94 -9.15 10.52
N ILE A 334 10.83 -8.21 10.20
CA ILE A 334 12.22 -8.33 10.67
C ILE A 334 12.41 -7.53 11.95
N GLY A 335 12.29 -8.23 13.09
CA GLY A 335 12.61 -7.72 14.41
C GLY A 335 12.35 -8.74 15.52
N THR A 336 13.07 -9.86 15.49
CA THR A 336 13.38 -10.75 16.64
C THR A 336 12.28 -10.90 17.71
N GLU A 337 11.37 -11.86 17.52
CA GLU A 337 10.59 -12.45 18.61
C GLU A 337 11.42 -13.54 19.30
N GLU A 338 11.95 -13.23 20.48
CA GLU A 338 12.10 -14.26 21.52
C GLU A 338 10.76 -14.36 22.26
N SER A 339 10.15 -15.54 22.10
CA SER A 339 9.00 -16.13 22.81
C SER A 339 8.47 -15.40 24.06
N VAL A 340 7.26 -14.83 24.00
CA VAL A 340 6.31 -14.78 25.15
C VAL A 340 4.84 -14.72 24.70
N ASN A 341 4.08 -15.77 25.04
CA ASN A 341 2.64 -15.90 25.31
C ASN A 341 1.56 -15.04 24.60
N GLU A 342 0.58 -15.77 24.05
CA GLU A 342 -0.65 -15.40 23.32
C GLU A 342 -1.67 -14.46 24.02
N SER A 343 -1.29 -13.65 25.02
CA SER A 343 -2.21 -12.73 25.72
C SER A 343 -2.14 -11.26 25.28
N HIS A 344 -1.37 -10.91 24.24
CA HIS A 344 -1.03 -9.51 23.89
C HIS A 344 -1.63 -8.94 22.59
N ARG A 345 -2.62 -9.59 21.96
CA ARG A 345 -3.20 -9.14 20.66
C ARG A 345 -3.96 -7.78 20.67
N SER A 346 -3.79 -6.92 21.68
CA SER A 346 -4.63 -5.72 21.85
C SER A 346 -3.91 -4.51 22.47
N GLN A 347 -2.58 -4.44 22.42
CA GLN A 347 -1.87 -3.27 22.93
C GLN A 347 -1.55 -2.31 21.78
N CYS A 348 -1.95 -1.04 21.95
CA CYS A 348 -1.63 0.04 21.02
C CYS A 348 -0.13 0.35 21.09
N GLU A 349 0.51 0.51 19.94
CA GLU A 349 1.96 0.75 19.85
C GLU A 349 2.27 1.89 18.87
N VAL A 350 3.34 2.64 19.13
CA VAL A 350 3.87 3.70 18.25
C VAL A 350 5.29 3.37 17.80
N TYR A 351 5.54 3.51 16.50
CA TYR A 351 6.88 3.46 15.93
C TYR A 351 7.56 4.83 16.08
N LEU A 352 8.69 4.84 16.79
CA LEU A 352 9.49 6.04 16.99
C LEU A 352 10.94 5.77 16.61
N LYS A 353 11.58 6.78 16.02
CA LYS A 353 13.05 6.87 15.95
C LYS A 353 13.49 8.12 16.68
N ILE A 354 14.27 7.93 17.73
CA ILE A 354 14.77 8.98 18.62
C ILE A 354 16.28 9.05 18.41
N GLN A 355 16.76 10.19 17.95
CA GLN A 355 18.17 10.39 17.66
C GLN A 355 18.70 11.59 18.43
N TYR A 356 19.84 11.42 19.06
CA TYR A 356 20.57 12.50 19.72
C TYR A 356 21.89 12.72 19.00
N ASN A 357 22.11 13.96 18.58
CA ASN A 357 23.36 14.43 18.03
C ASN A 357 24.05 15.33 19.07
N GLY A 358 25.16 14.83 19.62
CA GLY A 358 25.93 15.52 20.65
C GLY A 358 27.18 16.20 20.08
N ASN A 359 27.03 17.40 19.49
CA ASN A 359 28.18 18.24 19.15
C ASN A 359 28.48 19.26 20.27
N LYS A 360 29.77 19.60 20.45
CA LYS A 360 30.26 20.52 21.52
C LYS A 360 29.64 21.93 21.50
N GLN A 361 29.01 22.34 20.39
CA GLN A 361 28.40 23.67 20.23
C GLN A 361 26.87 23.66 20.15
N HIS A 362 26.24 22.60 19.62
CA HIS A 362 24.79 22.46 19.53
C HIS A 362 24.40 20.99 19.70
N SER A 363 23.66 20.68 20.75
CA SER A 363 23.08 19.35 20.97
C SER A 363 21.62 19.35 20.53
N GLN A 364 21.25 18.42 19.65
CA GLN A 364 19.91 18.34 19.10
C GLN A 364 19.34 16.93 19.30
N LEU A 365 18.06 16.86 19.67
CA LEU A 365 17.29 15.63 19.72
C LEU A 365 16.24 15.67 18.62
N SER A 366 16.25 14.68 17.74
CA SER A 366 15.21 14.48 16.74
C SER A 366 14.35 13.28 17.11
N ILE A 367 13.04 13.43 16.95
CA ILE A 367 12.05 12.40 17.21
C ILE A 367 11.20 12.25 15.96
N PHE A 368 11.40 11.16 15.25
CA PHE A 368 10.56 10.75 14.15
C PHE A 368 9.39 9.93 14.68
N VAL A 369 8.18 10.39 14.38
CA VAL A 369 6.93 9.69 14.63
C VAL A 369 6.48 9.03 13.32
N GLY A 370 6.61 7.71 13.24
CA GLY A 370 6.26 6.94 12.05
C GLY A 370 4.79 6.55 12.05
N HIS A 371 4.48 5.45 12.73
CA HIS A 371 3.17 4.80 12.71
C HIS A 371 2.62 4.62 14.11
N VAL A 372 1.30 4.58 14.25
CA VAL A 372 0.64 3.95 15.40
C VAL A 372 -0.17 2.79 14.87
N LYS A 373 -0.26 1.69 15.63
CA LYS A 373 -1.13 0.55 15.31
C LYS A 373 -2.03 0.20 16.48
N HIS A 374 -3.18 -0.39 16.16
CA HIS A 374 -4.19 -0.86 17.11
C HIS A 374 -4.77 0.25 18.02
N LEU A 375 -5.02 1.45 17.49
CA LEU A 375 -5.82 2.44 18.23
C LEU A 375 -7.23 1.91 18.48
N ALA A 376 -7.72 2.05 19.71
CA ALA A 376 -9.10 1.76 20.02
C ALA A 376 -10.07 2.64 19.21
N LEU A 377 -11.22 2.06 18.87
CA LEU A 377 -12.34 2.84 18.35
C LEU A 377 -12.84 3.81 19.42
N LEU A 378 -13.33 4.96 19.00
CA LEU A 378 -14.06 5.88 19.86
C LEU A 378 -15.33 5.20 20.38
N THR A 379 -15.92 5.75 21.44
CA THR A 379 -17.20 5.26 21.99
C THR A 379 -18.35 5.25 20.96
N THR A 380 -18.21 6.02 19.88
CA THR A 380 -19.11 6.06 18.72
C THR A 380 -18.90 4.91 17.72
N GLY A 381 -17.95 4.01 17.99
CA GLY A 381 -17.53 2.92 17.11
C GLY A 381 -16.74 3.36 15.87
N GLN A 382 -16.33 4.64 15.80
CA GLN A 382 -15.54 5.17 14.70
C GLN A 382 -14.05 5.16 15.04
N ALA A 383 -13.20 5.00 14.02
CA ALA A 383 -11.77 5.18 14.18
C ALA A 383 -11.44 6.67 14.49
N PRO A 384 -10.45 6.95 15.35
CA PRO A 384 -10.14 8.31 15.77
C PRO A 384 -9.47 9.13 14.66
N ASP A 385 -9.65 10.45 14.74
CA ASP A 385 -8.87 11.45 14.00
C ASP A 385 -7.57 11.72 14.77
N ALA A 386 -6.59 10.85 14.59
CA ALA A 386 -5.42 10.77 15.46
C ALA A 386 -4.35 11.83 15.14
N TYR A 387 -3.70 12.36 16.17
CA TYR A 387 -2.44 13.09 16.07
C TYR A 387 -1.57 12.86 17.30
N VAL A 388 -0.25 13.00 17.13
CA VAL A 388 0.72 12.76 18.20
C VAL A 388 1.26 14.09 18.73
N LYS A 389 1.37 14.21 20.05
CA LYS A 389 2.10 15.29 20.73
C LYS A 389 3.32 14.70 21.43
N SER A 390 4.42 15.45 21.43
CA SER A 390 5.62 15.10 22.19
C SER A 390 6.14 16.26 23.05
N TYR A 391 6.68 15.92 24.21
CA TYR A 391 7.25 16.85 25.19
C TYR A 391 8.54 16.26 25.78
N ILE A 392 9.50 17.12 26.15
CA ILE A 392 10.69 16.73 26.91
C ILE A 392 10.50 17.13 28.36
N ARG A 393 10.15 16.17 29.21
CA ARG A 393 9.83 16.38 30.63
C ARG A 393 11.06 16.30 31.54
N PRO A 394 11.10 17.05 32.66
CA PRO A 394 10.13 18.07 33.08
C PRO A 394 10.15 19.31 32.16
N ASP A 395 8.96 19.79 31.81
CA ASP A 395 8.71 20.98 30.98
C ASP A 395 7.75 21.92 31.71
N PRO A 396 8.22 22.63 32.76
CA PRO A 396 7.34 23.45 33.61
C PRO A 396 6.70 24.61 32.86
N GLN A 397 7.31 25.08 31.76
CA GLN A 397 6.82 26.18 30.94
C GLN A 397 6.04 25.68 29.70
N ASN A 398 5.91 24.36 29.49
CA ASN A 398 5.27 23.72 28.32
C ASN A 398 5.80 24.19 26.95
N LEU A 399 7.07 24.61 26.88
CA LEU A 399 7.69 25.18 25.67
C LEU A 399 8.16 24.10 24.68
N THR A 400 8.30 22.87 25.12
CA THR A 400 8.84 21.77 24.30
C THR A 400 7.77 21.08 23.46
N LYS A 401 6.50 21.50 23.55
CA LYS A 401 5.40 20.88 22.82
C LYS A 401 5.64 20.89 21.31
N LYS A 402 5.70 19.71 20.71
CA LYS A 402 5.62 19.51 19.26
C LYS A 402 4.43 18.60 18.94
N LYS A 403 3.88 18.70 17.74
CA LYS A 403 2.74 17.87 17.30
C LYS A 403 2.81 17.51 15.82
N THR A 404 2.20 16.38 15.47
CA THR A 404 1.98 15.98 14.07
C THR A 404 0.76 16.68 13.49
N GLN A 405 0.56 16.51 12.18
CA GLN A 405 -0.75 16.74 11.57
C GLN A 405 -1.74 15.65 12.00
N VAL A 406 -3.03 15.93 11.83
CA VAL A 406 -4.13 15.00 12.13
C VAL A 406 -4.30 14.02 10.96
N VAL A 407 -4.35 12.74 11.28
CA VAL A 407 -4.69 11.64 10.37
C VAL A 407 -6.10 11.18 10.71
N LYS A 408 -7.03 11.33 9.76
CA LYS A 408 -8.45 11.11 10.01
C LYS A 408 -8.85 9.64 9.95
N ALA A 409 -9.81 9.27 10.80
CA ALA A 409 -10.54 8.00 10.80
C ALA A 409 -9.66 6.76 10.57
N SER A 410 -8.61 6.57 11.38
CA SER A 410 -7.71 5.42 11.23
C SER A 410 -7.34 4.81 12.58
N GLN A 411 -7.41 3.48 12.68
CA GLN A 411 -6.87 2.74 13.82
C GLN A 411 -5.36 2.50 13.71
N ASN A 412 -4.79 2.71 12.52
CA ASN A 412 -3.37 2.50 12.23
C ASN A 412 -2.75 3.73 11.52
N PRO A 413 -2.78 4.94 12.13
CA PRO A 413 -2.40 6.16 11.45
C PRO A 413 -0.89 6.27 11.22
N THR A 414 -0.52 6.81 10.06
CA THR A 414 0.87 7.09 9.66
C THR A 414 1.14 8.59 9.61
N PHE A 415 2.08 9.05 10.44
CA PHE A 415 2.44 10.46 10.61
C PHE A 415 3.68 10.89 9.81
N ASN A 416 4.71 10.04 9.77
CA ASN A 416 6.01 10.30 9.12
C ASN A 416 6.56 11.71 9.36
N ARG A 417 6.57 12.12 10.63
CA ARG A 417 6.96 13.49 11.02
C ARG A 417 8.16 13.46 11.93
N GLU A 418 9.23 14.13 11.51
CA GLU A 418 10.37 14.41 12.39
C GLU A 418 10.14 15.70 13.18
N MET A 419 10.45 15.66 14.48
CA MET A 419 10.34 16.76 15.42
C MET A 419 11.70 17.02 16.05
N TYR A 420 12.19 18.25 15.89
CA TYR A 420 13.51 18.64 16.41
C TYR A 420 13.39 19.47 17.70
N TYR A 421 14.29 19.17 18.62
CA TYR A 421 14.42 19.80 19.93
C TYR A 421 15.86 20.25 20.10
N ASP A 422 16.05 21.56 20.28
CA ASP A 422 17.34 22.11 20.66
C ASP A 422 17.53 21.91 22.16
N ILE A 423 18.59 21.20 22.54
CA ILE A 423 18.82 20.78 23.91
C ILE A 423 19.94 21.61 24.54
N ALA A 424 19.54 22.66 25.27
CA ALA A 424 20.43 23.42 26.13
C ALA A 424 20.77 22.58 27.38
N GLY A 425 21.89 21.87 27.37
CA GLY A 425 22.33 21.03 28.49
C GLY A 425 23.19 19.81 28.12
N GLY A 426 23.42 19.56 26.83
CA GLY A 426 24.29 18.48 26.37
C GLY A 426 23.87 17.10 26.88
N GLU A 427 24.83 16.23 27.15
CA GLU A 427 24.57 14.84 27.56
C GLU A 427 23.79 14.68 28.87
N ASN A 428 23.84 15.69 29.76
CA ASN A 428 23.12 15.64 31.04
C ASN A 428 21.60 15.54 30.85
N VAL A 429 21.09 16.01 29.71
CA VAL A 429 19.67 15.90 29.38
C VAL A 429 19.25 14.46 29.13
N LEU A 430 20.13 13.62 28.57
CA LEU A 430 19.85 12.20 28.41
C LEU A 430 19.70 11.50 29.78
N SER A 431 20.27 12.03 30.87
CA SER A 431 20.20 11.39 32.19
C SER A 431 19.06 11.91 33.06
N THR A 432 18.48 13.06 32.73
CA THR A 432 17.58 13.81 33.63
C THR A 432 16.22 14.14 33.00
N ARG A 433 16.01 13.79 31.73
CA ARG A 433 14.76 14.07 31.00
C ARG A 433 14.08 12.80 30.49
N VAL A 434 12.77 12.91 30.31
CA VAL A 434 11.89 11.87 29.78
C VAL A 434 11.18 12.42 28.56
N LEU A 435 11.14 11.67 27.47
CA LEU A 435 10.29 11.98 26.34
C LEU A 435 8.86 11.48 26.64
N GLU A 436 7.92 12.41 26.72
CA GLU A 436 6.49 12.10 26.78
C GLU A 436 5.93 12.12 25.36
N VAL A 437 5.30 11.03 24.93
CA VAL A 437 4.60 10.91 23.65
C VAL A 437 3.14 10.58 23.94
N SER A 438 2.21 11.30 23.32
CA SER A 438 0.78 11.04 23.50
C SER A 438 0.03 11.07 22.19
N VAL A 439 -0.90 10.14 22.02
CA VAL A 439 -1.84 10.10 20.89
C VAL A 439 -3.14 10.74 21.31
N TRP A 440 -3.69 11.58 20.45
CA TRP A 440 -4.91 12.34 20.69
C TRP A 440 -5.87 12.14 19.54
N ASN A 441 -7.16 12.16 19.85
CA ASN A 441 -8.21 12.31 18.86
C ASN A 441 -8.58 13.79 18.69
N SER A 442 -8.77 14.21 17.44
CA SER A 442 -9.16 15.56 17.06
C SER A 442 -10.67 15.63 16.88
N GLY A 443 -11.39 16.08 17.90
CA GLY A 443 -12.86 16.04 17.96
C GLY A 443 -13.63 17.03 17.06
N GLY A 444 -12.94 17.88 16.29
CA GLY A 444 -13.60 18.90 15.47
C GLY A 444 -14.33 19.93 16.34
N LEU A 445 -15.66 19.84 16.40
CA LEU A 445 -16.54 20.64 17.28
C LEU A 445 -16.62 20.10 18.73
N MET A 446 -16.18 18.86 18.95
CA MET A 446 -16.02 18.23 20.27
C MET A 446 -14.58 18.45 20.79
N ASP A 447 -14.40 18.42 22.12
CA ASP A 447 -13.08 18.59 22.73
C ASP A 447 -12.08 17.50 22.30
N ASN A 448 -10.81 17.91 22.15
CA ASN A 448 -9.73 16.99 21.85
C ASN A 448 -9.44 16.10 23.06
N ASN A 449 -9.57 14.78 22.90
CA ASN A 449 -9.30 13.82 23.95
C ASN A 449 -7.97 13.08 23.72
N LYS A 450 -7.20 12.91 24.80
CA LYS A 450 -5.99 12.07 24.80
C LYS A 450 -6.43 10.61 24.83
N LEU A 451 -5.86 9.79 23.95
CA LEU A 451 -6.16 8.37 23.84
C LEU A 451 -5.09 7.51 24.52
N TYR A 452 -3.83 7.84 24.27
CA TYR A 452 -2.69 7.05 24.76
C TYR A 452 -1.54 7.97 25.18
N LEU A 453 -0.72 7.47 26.10
CA LEU A 453 0.42 8.17 26.68
C LEU A 453 1.55 7.18 26.90
N LEU A 454 2.76 7.64 26.62
CA LEU A 454 3.99 6.88 26.72
C LEU A 454 5.09 7.78 27.27
N TYR A 455 5.84 7.26 28.22
CA TYR A 455 7.03 7.90 28.76
C TYR A 455 8.28 7.09 28.42
N ILE A 456 9.23 7.72 27.74
CA ILE A 456 10.50 7.12 27.35
C ILE A 456 11.63 7.86 28.08
N PRO A 457 12.26 7.26 29.10
CA PRO A 457 13.44 7.83 29.71
C PRO A 457 14.54 8.00 28.67
N LEU A 458 15.06 9.23 28.50
CA LEU A 458 16.12 9.49 27.51
C LEU A 458 17.44 8.80 27.88
N GLN A 459 17.56 8.27 29.10
CA GLN A 459 18.71 7.49 29.55
C GLN A 459 18.88 6.22 28.70
N LYS A 460 17.78 5.68 28.15
CA LYS A 460 17.83 4.57 27.20
C LYS A 460 18.63 4.89 25.94
N LEU A 461 18.67 6.17 25.55
CA LEU A 461 19.45 6.65 24.41
C LEU A 461 20.93 6.86 24.78
N ARG A 462 21.23 7.24 26.03
CA ARG A 462 22.61 7.37 26.53
C ARG A 462 23.38 6.06 26.47
N ASN A 463 22.70 4.94 26.75
CA ASN A 463 23.33 3.62 26.81
C ASN A 463 23.52 2.98 25.43
N ARG A 464 23.15 3.66 24.34
CA ARG A 464 23.33 3.15 22.97
C ARG A 464 24.72 3.51 22.44
N PRO A 465 25.33 2.63 21.62
CA PRO A 465 26.59 2.94 20.96
C PRO A 465 26.42 4.13 20.02
N GLU A 466 27.48 4.92 19.85
CA GLU A 466 27.52 6.00 18.87
C GLU A 466 27.78 5.44 17.48
N ASP A 467 27.09 5.99 16.47
CA ASP A 467 27.38 5.72 15.07
C ASP A 467 28.69 6.42 14.63
N ARG A 468 29.12 6.17 13.39
CA ARG A 468 30.33 6.79 12.80
C ARG A 468 30.28 8.34 12.77
N LYS A 469 29.10 8.94 12.97
CA LYS A 469 28.86 10.38 12.98
C LYS A 469 28.63 10.92 14.40
N GLY A 470 28.83 10.10 15.43
CA GLY A 470 28.65 10.48 16.85
C GLY A 470 27.18 10.55 17.31
N ASN A 471 26.23 10.03 16.53
CA ASN A 471 24.83 10.01 16.93
C ASN A 471 24.49 8.76 17.74
N ARG A 472 23.59 8.93 18.70
CA ARG A 472 22.94 7.80 19.39
C ARG A 472 21.51 7.68 18.89
N VAL A 473 21.08 6.47 18.55
CA VAL A 473 19.76 6.20 17.98
C VAL A 473 19.03 5.13 18.79
N LEU A 474 17.76 5.38 19.08
CA LEU A 474 16.82 4.41 19.63
C LEU A 474 15.61 4.36 18.70
N GLU A 475 15.38 3.21 18.08
CA GLU A 475 14.36 3.02 17.06
C GLU A 475 13.58 1.74 17.31
N GLY A 476 12.28 1.78 17.04
CA GLY A 476 11.41 0.60 17.11
C GLY A 476 9.97 0.93 17.53
N TRP A 477 9.22 -0.12 17.82
CA TRP A 477 7.87 -0.03 18.36
C TRP A 477 7.90 0.15 19.88
N PHE A 478 7.07 1.08 20.36
CA PHE A 478 6.87 1.33 21.78
C PHE A 478 5.40 1.14 22.12
N ALA A 479 5.11 0.20 23.00
CA ALA A 479 3.76 -0.03 23.50
C ALA A 479 3.34 1.11 24.43
N PHE A 480 2.11 1.60 24.26
CA PHE A 480 1.53 2.57 25.18
C PHE A 480 1.11 1.90 26.49
N ASP A 481 1.19 2.64 27.59
CA ASP A 481 0.74 2.15 28.89
C ASP A 481 -0.79 1.98 28.87
N LYS A 482 -1.30 0.89 29.44
CA LYS A 482 -2.74 0.53 29.42
C LYS A 482 -3.65 1.47 30.24
N ASN A 483 -3.11 2.47 30.92
CA ASN A 483 -3.87 3.35 31.82
C ASN A 483 -3.64 4.83 31.45
N VAL A 484 -4.59 5.42 30.72
CA VAL A 484 -4.74 6.89 30.56
C VAL A 484 -6.16 7.28 30.89
#